data_AF-A0A2Z3CYP0-F1
#
_entry.id   AF-A0A2Z3CYP0-F1
#
_cell.length_a   1.000
_cell.length_b   1.000
_cell.length_c   1.000
_cell.angle_alpha   90.00
_cell.angle_beta   90.00
_cell.angle_gamma   90.00
#
_symmetry.space_group_name_H-M   'P 1'
#
loop_
_entity.id
_entity.type
_entity.pdbx_description
1 polymer ?
#
loop_
_entity_poly.entity_id
_entity_poly.type
_entity_poly.pdbx_seq_one_letter_code
_entity_poly.pdbx_strand_id
1 'polypeptide(L)'
;TFADLKKYHFYYWFCFPALCFLEGVQLLQEPVSLEHSFSAKQISSLQAAYDDLCTSRGTTAVPHFLLKYTDDSVEVAPLKDLTSFFPDLKKITVGVYDPCTLPQHPGWPLRNFLILLAKKWGSQLDVLEVLCFRDRTLQGSRSVQHSIIFRVKLPDLTASAVCPKSVGWEKNAKGAMGPRSVNLSECMDPKR
;
A
#
# COMPACT_ATOMS: atom_id res chain seq x y z
N THR A 1 -4.14 24.72 -4.41
CA THR A 1 -4.75 24.88 -5.74
C THR A 1 -4.99 26.36 -5.98
N PHE A 2 -5.00 26.80 -7.24
CA PHE A 2 -5.36 28.13 -7.68
C PHE A 2 -6.22 28.02 -8.94
N ALA A 3 -7.34 28.74 -8.99
CA ALA A 3 -8.29 28.69 -10.10
C ALA A 3 -8.48 30.09 -10.70
N ASP A 4 -8.08 30.27 -11.95
CA ASP A 4 -8.44 31.44 -12.75
C ASP A 4 -9.78 31.18 -13.43
N LEU A 5 -10.86 31.54 -12.73
CA LEU A 5 -12.23 31.34 -13.20
C LEU A 5 -12.62 32.25 -14.37
N LYS A 6 -11.83 33.30 -14.68
CA LYS A 6 -12.06 34.14 -15.86
C LYS A 6 -11.57 33.44 -17.13
N LYS A 7 -10.47 32.69 -17.03
CA LYS A 7 -9.88 31.93 -18.14
C LYS A 7 -10.21 30.45 -18.11
N TYR A 8 -10.90 29.97 -17.07
CA TYR A 8 -11.13 28.54 -16.81
C TYR A 8 -9.82 27.73 -16.74
N HIS A 9 -8.75 28.34 -16.20
CA HIS A 9 -7.46 27.69 -15.98
C HIS A 9 -7.31 27.28 -14.51
N PHE A 10 -6.95 26.03 -14.26
CA PHE A 10 -6.82 25.47 -12.92
C PHE A 10 -5.39 24.97 -12.70
N TYR A 11 -4.75 25.44 -11.64
CA TYR A 11 -3.39 25.10 -11.24
C TYR A 11 -3.42 24.34 -9.92
N TYR A 12 -2.82 23.15 -9.88
CA TYR A 12 -2.84 22.30 -8.69
C TYR A 12 -1.54 21.54 -8.56
N TRP A 13 -1.25 21.08 -7.34
CA TRP A 13 -0.09 20.25 -7.06
C TRP A 13 -0.48 19.25 -5.99
N PHE A 14 -0.46 17.97 -6.31
CA PHE A 14 -0.74 16.92 -5.34
C PHE A 14 0.48 16.64 -4.47
N CYS A 15 0.22 16.39 -3.19
CA CYS A 15 1.21 15.88 -2.25
C CYS A 15 0.64 14.64 -1.57
N PHE A 16 1.43 13.58 -1.53
CA PHE A 16 1.16 12.34 -0.81
C PHE A 16 2.23 12.17 0.28
N PRO A 17 2.10 12.82 1.45
CA PRO A 17 3.14 12.81 2.46
C PRO A 17 3.50 11.38 2.90
N ALA A 18 4.77 11.02 2.72
CA ALA A 18 5.34 9.76 3.18
C ALA A 18 6.54 10.02 4.07
N LEU A 19 6.55 9.38 5.22
CA LEU A 19 7.65 9.42 6.18
C LEU A 19 8.84 8.58 5.66
N CYS A 20 10.05 9.08 5.88
CA CYS A 20 11.29 8.44 5.45
C CYS A 20 11.97 7.75 6.63
N PHE A 21 12.40 6.50 6.45
CA PHE A 21 13.38 5.90 7.35
C PHE A 21 14.73 6.63 7.21
N LEU A 22 15.43 6.84 8.32
CA LEU A 22 16.76 7.48 8.31
C LEU A 22 17.79 6.60 7.60
N GLU A 23 17.80 5.30 7.92
CA GLU A 23 18.76 4.31 7.40
C GLU A 23 18.15 3.40 6.32
N GLY A 24 16.91 3.67 5.91
CA GLY A 24 16.15 2.80 5.01
C GLY A 24 15.54 1.58 5.70
N VAL A 25 15.06 0.63 4.89
CA VAL A 25 14.48 -0.65 5.34
C VAL A 25 15.27 -1.77 4.69
N GLN A 26 15.72 -2.74 5.48
CA GLN A 26 16.49 -3.87 4.95
C GLN A 26 15.56 -4.87 4.27
N LEU A 27 15.86 -5.21 3.02
CA LEU A 27 15.16 -6.24 2.26
C LEU A 27 15.81 -7.60 2.54
N LEU A 28 15.02 -8.55 3.02
CA LEU A 28 15.45 -9.94 3.30
C LEU A 28 15.15 -10.88 2.12
N GLN A 29 14.10 -10.58 1.36
CA GLN A 29 13.74 -11.24 0.11
C GLN A 29 13.22 -10.19 -0.86
N GLU A 30 13.66 -10.25 -2.11
CA GLU A 30 13.15 -9.39 -3.19
C GLU A 30 11.66 -9.63 -3.49
N PRO A 31 10.93 -8.60 -3.98
CA PRO A 31 9.57 -8.76 -4.48
C PRO A 31 9.44 -9.83 -5.56
N VAL A 32 8.56 -10.79 -5.31
CA VAL A 32 8.16 -11.82 -6.26
C VAL A 32 6.66 -11.77 -6.50
N SER A 33 6.23 -12.17 -7.70
CA SER A 33 4.82 -12.37 -8.01
C SER A 33 4.20 -13.39 -7.05
N LEU A 34 2.96 -13.15 -6.63
CA LEU A 34 2.26 -13.99 -5.66
C LEU A 34 2.10 -15.42 -6.21
N GLU A 35 1.86 -15.57 -7.51
CA GLU A 35 1.77 -16.87 -8.19
C GLU A 35 3.04 -17.73 -8.10
N HIS A 36 4.20 -17.14 -7.82
CA HIS A 36 5.44 -17.89 -7.61
C HIS A 36 5.61 -18.34 -6.14
N SER A 37 4.85 -17.76 -5.22
CA SER A 37 4.94 -18.07 -3.77
C SER A 37 3.72 -18.84 -3.26
N PHE A 38 2.57 -18.68 -3.90
CA PHE A 38 1.29 -19.25 -3.50
C PHE A 38 0.74 -20.15 -4.60
N SER A 39 0.16 -21.28 -4.22
CA SER A 39 -0.62 -22.13 -5.12
C SER A 39 -1.91 -21.44 -5.57
N ALA A 40 -2.50 -21.90 -6.68
CA ALA A 40 -3.79 -21.40 -7.16
C ALA A 40 -4.91 -21.53 -6.11
N LYS A 41 -4.87 -22.59 -5.29
CA LYS A 41 -5.79 -22.79 -4.15
C LYS A 41 -5.62 -21.69 -3.12
N GLN A 42 -4.38 -21.42 -2.68
CA GLN A 42 -4.09 -20.37 -1.70
C GLN A 42 -4.47 -18.97 -2.23
N ILE A 43 -4.22 -18.68 -3.50
CA ILE A 43 -4.62 -17.39 -4.10
C ILE A 43 -6.13 -17.22 -4.09
N SER A 44 -6.88 -18.27 -4.45
CA SER A 44 -8.35 -18.24 -4.42
C SER A 44 -8.88 -18.09 -3.00
N SER A 45 -8.30 -18.81 -2.03
CA SER A 45 -8.66 -18.69 -0.60
C SER A 45 -8.32 -17.32 -0.03
N LEU A 46 -7.19 -16.72 -0.42
CA LEU A 46 -6.83 -15.35 -0.05
C LEU A 46 -7.86 -14.34 -0.54
N GLN A 47 -8.27 -14.45 -1.81
CA GLN A 47 -9.27 -13.56 -2.39
C GLN A 47 -10.60 -13.68 -1.65
N ALA A 48 -11.07 -14.91 -1.38
CA ALA A 48 -12.29 -15.14 -0.61
C ALA A 48 -12.21 -14.58 0.81
N ALA A 49 -11.12 -14.86 1.55
CA ALA A 49 -10.94 -14.37 2.92
C ALA A 49 -10.86 -12.83 2.99
N TYR A 50 -10.27 -12.19 1.97
CA TYR A 50 -10.25 -10.73 1.87
C TYR A 50 -11.63 -10.15 1.54
N ASP A 51 -12.42 -10.81 0.68
CA ASP A 51 -13.79 -10.41 0.35
C ASP A 51 -14.73 -10.53 1.57
N ASP A 52 -14.56 -11.59 2.37
CA ASP A 52 -15.27 -11.77 3.63
C ASP A 52 -14.90 -10.67 4.65
N LEU A 53 -13.63 -10.30 4.72
CA LEU A 53 -13.18 -9.16 5.55
C LEU A 53 -13.82 -7.85 5.08
N CYS A 54 -13.89 -7.61 3.77
CA CYS A 54 -14.55 -6.43 3.21
C CYS A 54 -16.04 -6.40 3.54
N THR A 55 -16.72 -7.53 3.36
CA THR A 55 -18.15 -7.71 3.63
C THR A 55 -18.49 -7.51 5.09
N SER A 56 -17.76 -8.15 6.01
CA SER A 56 -17.96 -8.01 7.46
C SER A 56 -17.77 -6.58 7.97
N ARG A 57 -16.98 -5.76 7.26
CA ARG A 57 -16.75 -4.35 7.58
C ARG A 57 -17.67 -3.39 6.84
N GLY A 58 -18.48 -3.87 5.88
CA GLY A 58 -19.30 -3.02 5.02
C GLY A 58 -18.47 -2.06 4.15
N THR A 59 -17.26 -2.47 3.76
CA THR A 59 -16.34 -1.66 2.94
C THR A 59 -16.01 -2.37 1.64
N THR A 60 -15.74 -1.61 0.57
CA THR A 60 -15.33 -2.18 -0.72
C THR A 60 -13.86 -2.61 -0.76
N ALA A 61 -13.03 -2.04 0.11
CA ALA A 61 -11.63 -2.42 0.26
C ALA A 61 -11.14 -2.14 1.68
N VAL A 62 -10.25 -2.98 2.18
CA VAL A 62 -9.52 -2.80 3.43
C VAL A 62 -8.05 -2.47 3.11
N PRO A 63 -7.60 -1.23 3.37
CA PRO A 63 -6.27 -0.79 2.95
C PRO A 63 -5.10 -1.55 3.58
N HIS A 64 -5.25 -2.00 4.82
CA HIS A 64 -4.23 -2.72 5.58
C HIS A 64 -4.87 -3.86 6.36
N PHE A 65 -4.31 -5.06 6.25
CA PHE A 65 -4.83 -6.26 6.89
C PHE A 65 -3.72 -7.21 7.29
N LEU A 66 -4.07 -8.24 8.05
CA LEU A 66 -3.18 -9.30 8.48
C LEU A 66 -3.46 -10.54 7.66
N LEU A 67 -2.44 -11.36 7.45
CA LEU A 67 -2.54 -12.58 6.67
C LEU A 67 -1.82 -13.72 7.39
N LYS A 68 -2.47 -14.87 7.53
CA LYS A 68 -1.83 -16.14 7.81
C LYS A 68 -2.16 -17.11 6.70
N TYR A 69 -1.21 -17.97 6.39
CA TYR A 69 -1.44 -19.01 5.41
C TYR A 69 -0.63 -20.25 5.75
N THR A 70 -1.22 -21.39 5.44
CA THR A 70 -0.59 -22.71 5.40
C THR A 70 -0.80 -23.28 4.01
N ASP A 71 -0.37 -24.51 3.76
CA ASP A 71 -0.66 -25.19 2.48
C ASP A 71 -2.18 -25.40 2.27
N ASP A 72 -2.96 -25.41 3.36
CA ASP A 72 -4.39 -25.73 3.33
C ASP A 72 -5.33 -24.59 3.69
N SER A 73 -4.87 -23.57 4.42
CA SER A 73 -5.70 -22.48 4.90
C SER A 73 -5.11 -21.11 4.58
N VAL A 74 -5.99 -20.13 4.35
CA VAL A 74 -5.64 -18.72 4.32
C VAL A 74 -6.62 -17.97 5.21
N GLU A 75 -6.08 -17.22 6.16
CA GLU A 75 -6.84 -16.43 7.11
C GLU A 75 -6.45 -14.96 6.99
N VAL A 76 -7.46 -14.10 6.93
CA VAL A 76 -7.27 -12.65 6.85
C VAL A 76 -7.97 -12.00 8.03
N ALA A 77 -7.31 -11.03 8.67
CA ALA A 77 -7.83 -10.35 9.85
C ALA A 77 -7.60 -8.82 9.79
N PRO A 78 -8.42 -8.02 10.49
CA PRO A 78 -8.17 -6.60 10.67
C PRO A 78 -6.83 -6.30 11.34
N LEU A 79 -6.16 -5.22 10.94
CA LEU A 79 -4.91 -4.78 11.57
C LEU A 79 -5.01 -4.55 13.09
N LYS A 80 -6.18 -4.16 13.61
CA LYS A 80 -6.40 -3.95 15.05
C LYS A 80 -6.19 -5.23 15.88
N ASP A 81 -6.31 -6.39 15.26
CA ASP A 81 -6.24 -7.69 15.93
C ASP A 81 -4.81 -8.27 15.87
N LEU A 82 -3.81 -7.46 15.51
CA LEU A 82 -2.42 -7.87 15.28
C LEU A 82 -1.83 -8.67 16.43
N THR A 83 -1.98 -8.22 17.67
CA THR A 83 -1.42 -8.93 18.84
C THR A 83 -2.10 -10.26 19.11
N SER A 84 -3.43 -10.35 18.95
CA SER A 84 -4.16 -11.62 19.10
C SER A 84 -3.90 -12.56 17.93
N PHE A 85 -3.72 -12.01 16.73
CA PHE A 85 -3.48 -12.77 15.52
C PHE A 85 -2.04 -13.27 15.47
N PHE A 86 -1.06 -12.50 15.93
CA PHE A 86 0.35 -12.90 16.04
C PHE A 86 0.85 -12.70 17.48
N PRO A 87 0.67 -13.69 18.38
CA PRO A 87 1.03 -13.53 19.80
C PRO A 87 2.52 -13.36 20.07
N ASP A 88 3.40 -13.97 19.27
CA ASP A 88 4.85 -13.91 19.45
C ASP A 88 5.50 -12.70 18.74
N LEU A 89 4.80 -12.11 17.78
CA LEU A 89 5.21 -10.97 16.95
C LEU A 89 6.54 -11.17 16.20
N LYS A 90 7.21 -12.31 16.28
CA LYS A 90 8.53 -12.50 15.67
C LYS A 90 8.47 -12.46 14.16
N LYS A 91 7.53 -13.20 13.58
CA LYS A 91 7.25 -13.21 12.15
C LYS A 91 5.78 -12.89 11.93
N ILE A 92 5.51 -11.77 11.27
CA ILE A 92 4.15 -11.40 10.90
C ILE A 92 4.06 -11.20 9.39
N THR A 93 2.87 -11.47 8.84
CA THR A 93 2.56 -11.19 7.44
C THR A 93 1.43 -10.16 7.39
N VAL A 94 1.66 -9.08 6.67
CA VAL A 94 0.71 -7.97 6.50
C VAL A 94 0.37 -7.76 5.03
N GLY A 95 -0.89 -7.44 4.77
CA GLY A 95 -1.38 -7.04 3.46
C GLY A 95 -1.57 -5.53 3.36
N VAL A 96 -1.21 -4.96 2.22
CA VAL A 96 -1.50 -3.57 1.85
C VAL A 96 -2.22 -3.57 0.51
N TYR A 97 -3.37 -2.90 0.44
CA TYR A 97 -4.05 -2.66 -0.84
C TYR A 97 -3.20 -1.71 -1.70
N ASP A 98 -2.55 -2.25 -2.72
CA ASP A 98 -1.49 -1.59 -3.45
C ASP A 98 -2.00 -1.02 -4.79
N PRO A 99 -2.02 0.32 -4.98
CA PRO A 99 -2.41 0.93 -6.25
C PRO A 99 -1.32 0.83 -7.34
N CYS A 100 -0.11 0.38 -7.01
CA CYS A 100 1.00 0.35 -7.96
C CYS A 100 0.79 -0.70 -9.04
N THR A 101 1.12 -0.32 -10.27
CA THR A 101 1.00 -1.19 -11.44
C THR A 101 2.28 -1.97 -11.76
N LEU A 102 3.42 -1.55 -11.21
CA LEU A 102 4.74 -2.06 -11.55
C LEU A 102 5.03 -3.42 -10.90
N PRO A 103 5.53 -4.43 -11.66
CA PRO A 103 5.63 -5.81 -11.21
C PRO A 103 6.64 -6.06 -10.10
N GLN A 104 7.58 -5.14 -9.84
CA GLN A 104 8.65 -5.32 -8.85
C GLN A 104 8.69 -4.19 -7.81
N HIS A 105 7.79 -3.21 -7.88
CA HIS A 105 7.82 -2.06 -6.97
C HIS A 105 6.53 -1.95 -6.18
N PRO A 106 6.57 -1.90 -4.85
CA PRO A 106 5.40 -1.65 -4.04
C PRO A 106 4.91 -0.20 -4.22
N GLY A 107 3.62 0.02 -3.95
CA GLY A 107 3.05 1.36 -4.00
C GLY A 107 3.44 2.27 -2.86
N TRP A 108 3.19 3.56 -3.09
CA TRP A 108 3.48 4.63 -2.16
C TRP A 108 2.84 4.46 -0.75
N PRO A 109 1.60 3.94 -0.61
CA PRO A 109 0.96 3.78 0.71
C PRO A 109 1.77 2.95 1.72
N LEU A 110 2.60 2.01 1.23
CA LEU A 110 3.39 1.14 2.07
C LEU A 110 4.34 1.91 3.01
N ARG A 111 4.88 3.05 2.59
CA ARG A 111 5.90 3.80 3.36
C ARG A 111 5.43 4.16 4.77
N ASN A 112 4.25 4.77 4.87
CA ASN A 112 3.71 5.18 6.17
C ASN A 112 3.29 3.98 7.01
N PHE A 113 2.85 2.91 6.36
CA PHE A 113 2.46 1.69 7.06
C PHE A 113 3.67 0.98 7.69
N LEU A 114 4.80 0.89 6.98
CA LEU A 114 6.04 0.34 7.55
C LEU A 114 6.53 1.18 8.73
N ILE A 115 6.42 2.51 8.67
CA ILE A 115 6.77 3.40 9.78
C ILE A 115 5.88 3.15 11.00
N LEU A 116 4.57 2.97 10.81
CA LEU A 116 3.65 2.60 11.88
C LEU A 116 4.08 1.29 12.56
N LEU A 117 4.37 0.25 11.76
CA LEU A 117 4.77 -1.05 12.27
C LEU A 117 6.10 -0.97 13.03
N ALA A 118 7.11 -0.29 12.47
CA ALA A 118 8.41 -0.09 13.09
C ALA A 118 8.32 0.70 14.40
N LYS A 119 7.46 1.72 14.45
CA LYS A 119 7.27 2.56 15.63
C LYS A 119 6.55 1.84 16.76
N LYS A 120 5.58 0.98 16.44
CA LYS A 120 4.75 0.28 17.43
C LYS A 120 5.34 -1.06 17.88
N TRP A 121 5.94 -1.82 16.97
CA TRP A 121 6.38 -3.20 17.20
C TRP A 121 7.81 -3.49 16.73
N GLY A 122 8.56 -2.50 16.23
CA GLY A 122 9.88 -2.73 15.63
C GLY A 122 10.89 -3.49 16.50
N SER A 123 10.85 -3.34 17.83
CA SER A 123 11.70 -4.09 18.75
C SER A 123 11.32 -5.58 18.93
N GLN A 124 10.11 -5.97 18.51
CA GLN A 124 9.55 -7.32 18.65
C GLN A 124 9.51 -8.07 17.31
N LEU A 125 9.50 -7.34 16.19
CA LEU A 125 9.43 -7.91 14.84
C LEU A 125 10.83 -8.30 14.34
N ASP A 126 11.09 -9.60 14.20
CA ASP A 126 12.32 -10.10 13.56
C ASP A 126 12.20 -10.04 12.04
N VAL A 127 11.05 -10.48 11.52
CA VAL A 127 10.76 -10.58 10.08
C VAL A 127 9.34 -10.08 9.80
N LEU A 128 9.24 -9.10 8.91
CA LEU A 128 7.96 -8.65 8.36
C LEU A 128 7.84 -9.14 6.92
N GLU A 129 6.82 -9.95 6.65
CA GLU A 129 6.43 -10.29 5.29
C GLU A 129 5.31 -9.36 4.82
N VAL A 130 5.47 -8.79 3.64
CA VAL A 130 4.58 -7.78 3.08
C VAL A 130 3.97 -8.33 1.81
N LEU A 131 2.65 -8.47 1.80
CA LEU A 131 1.85 -8.67 0.61
C LEU A 131 1.34 -7.32 0.11
N CYS A 132 1.82 -6.87 -1.04
CA CYS A 132 1.19 -5.78 -1.79
C CYS A 132 0.08 -6.38 -2.63
N PHE A 133 -1.13 -6.37 -2.07
CA PHE A 133 -2.33 -6.95 -2.62
C PHE A 133 -2.88 -6.05 -3.73
N ARG A 134 -2.86 -6.56 -4.96
CA ARG A 134 -3.25 -5.84 -6.17
C ARG A 134 -4.47 -6.52 -6.74
N ASP A 135 -5.62 -5.94 -6.44
CA ASP A 135 -6.90 -6.44 -6.91
C ASP A 135 -7.31 -5.71 -8.18
N ARG A 136 -7.18 -6.39 -9.32
CA ARG A 136 -7.46 -5.79 -10.62
C ARG A 136 -8.49 -6.61 -11.37
N THR A 137 -9.36 -5.90 -12.07
CA THR A 137 -10.25 -6.48 -13.06
C THR A 137 -9.77 -6.09 -14.45
N LEU A 138 -9.45 -7.08 -15.27
CA LEU A 138 -8.98 -6.92 -16.65
C LEU A 138 -9.88 -7.75 -17.56
N GLN A 139 -10.50 -7.11 -18.56
CA GLN A 139 -11.43 -7.77 -19.49
C GLN A 139 -12.56 -8.56 -18.79
N GLY A 140 -13.07 -8.04 -17.67
CA GLY A 140 -14.12 -8.68 -16.88
C GLY A 140 -13.64 -9.81 -15.96
N SER A 141 -12.35 -10.16 -15.98
CA SER A 141 -11.77 -11.14 -15.06
C SER A 141 -11.02 -10.43 -13.92
N ARG A 142 -11.41 -10.74 -12.68
CA ARG A 142 -10.73 -10.27 -11.47
C ARG A 142 -9.57 -11.19 -11.15
N SER A 143 -8.39 -10.65 -10.88
CA SER A 143 -7.20 -11.42 -10.52
C SER A 143 -6.33 -10.68 -9.51
N VAL A 144 -5.78 -11.44 -8.56
CA VAL A 144 -4.81 -10.98 -7.56
C VAL A 144 -3.45 -11.66 -7.70
N GLN A 145 -3.26 -12.50 -8.74
CA GLN A 145 -2.07 -13.34 -8.93
C GLN A 145 -0.77 -12.52 -9.13
N HIS A 146 -0.90 -11.33 -9.70
CA HIS A 146 0.19 -10.39 -9.96
C HIS A 146 0.50 -9.47 -8.76
N SER A 147 -0.15 -9.70 -7.61
CA SER A 147 0.27 -9.14 -6.32
C SER A 147 1.73 -9.48 -6.06
N ILE A 148 2.43 -8.68 -5.27
CA ILE A 148 3.84 -8.97 -4.94
C ILE A 148 3.97 -9.26 -3.45
N ILE A 149 4.82 -10.23 -3.13
CA ILE A 149 5.16 -10.57 -1.76
C ILE A 149 6.68 -10.51 -1.57
N PHE A 150 7.11 -10.00 -0.42
CA PHE A 150 8.52 -9.89 -0.05
C PHE A 150 8.70 -9.83 1.46
N ARG A 151 9.94 -9.96 1.92
CA ARG A 151 10.29 -9.93 3.34
C ARG A 151 11.26 -8.81 3.63
N VAL A 152 11.01 -8.08 4.70
CA VAL A 152 11.85 -6.99 5.19
C VAL A 152 12.17 -7.17 6.66
N LYS A 153 13.27 -6.54 7.09
CA LYS A 153 13.56 -6.29 8.50
C LYS A 153 13.34 -4.81 8.77
N LEU A 154 12.47 -4.53 9.75
CA LEU A 154 12.19 -3.16 10.17
C LEU A 154 13.25 -2.68 11.17
N PRO A 155 13.69 -1.42 11.09
CA PRO A 155 14.48 -0.84 12.17
C PRO A 155 13.62 -0.63 13.42
N ASP A 156 14.24 -0.69 14.59
CA ASP A 156 13.56 -0.36 15.84
C ASP A 156 13.42 1.16 15.98
N LEU A 157 12.19 1.65 15.83
CA LEU A 157 11.85 3.07 16.02
C LEU A 157 11.10 3.33 17.34
N THR A 158 10.97 2.33 18.21
CA THR A 158 10.14 2.43 19.43
C THR A 158 10.61 3.55 20.35
N ALA A 159 11.93 3.66 20.58
CA ALA A 159 12.55 4.67 21.43
C ALA A 159 12.70 6.06 20.80
N SER A 160 12.61 6.19 19.46
CA SER A 160 12.86 7.48 18.78
C SER A 160 11.67 8.43 18.90
N ALA A 161 11.83 9.57 19.58
CA ALA A 161 10.80 10.60 19.67
C ALA A 161 10.81 11.59 18.47
N VAL A 162 11.78 11.48 17.57
CA VAL A 162 11.96 12.42 16.45
C VAL A 162 11.01 12.06 15.31
N CYS A 163 10.25 13.05 14.84
CA CYS A 163 9.42 12.88 13.64
C CYS A 163 10.32 12.70 12.41
N PRO A 164 10.17 11.62 11.62
CA PRO A 164 10.99 11.43 10.43
C PRO A 164 10.74 12.51 9.37
N LYS A 165 11.73 12.75 8.51
CA LYS A 165 11.56 13.62 7.35
C LYS A 165 10.44 13.09 6.45
N SER A 166 9.74 13.98 5.76
CA SER A 166 8.68 13.63 4.83
C SER A 166 8.98 14.06 3.40
N VAL A 167 8.45 13.31 2.44
CA VAL A 167 8.46 13.58 1.00
C VAL A 167 7.06 13.33 0.43
N GLY A 168 6.77 13.72 -0.80
CA GLY A 168 5.46 13.36 -1.39
C GLY A 168 4.90 14.26 -2.49
N TRP A 169 5.54 15.38 -2.80
CA TRP A 169 5.11 16.24 -3.91
C TRP A 169 5.18 15.48 -5.25
N GLU A 170 4.07 15.47 -5.98
CA GLU A 170 3.96 14.79 -7.27
C GLU A 170 4.80 15.52 -8.33
N LYS A 171 5.48 14.79 -9.21
CA LYS A 171 6.14 15.42 -10.37
C LYS A 171 5.08 15.85 -11.40
N ASN A 172 5.33 16.95 -12.10
CA ASN A 172 4.47 17.36 -13.21
C ASN A 172 4.65 16.45 -14.43
N ALA A 173 3.89 16.70 -15.50
CA ALA A 173 3.94 15.91 -16.74
C ALA A 173 5.32 15.88 -17.42
N LYS A 174 6.21 16.84 -17.12
CA LYS A 174 7.59 16.88 -17.62
C LYS A 174 8.60 16.18 -16.68
N GLY A 175 8.12 15.54 -15.61
CA GLY A 175 8.96 14.88 -14.60
C GLY A 175 9.66 15.84 -13.62
N ALA A 176 9.32 17.13 -13.64
CA ALA A 176 9.92 18.15 -12.78
C ALA A 176 9.09 18.40 -11.51
N MET A 177 9.74 18.94 -10.47
CA MET A 177 9.09 19.38 -9.24
C MET A 177 8.36 20.71 -9.49
N GLY A 178 7.06 20.65 -9.72
CA GLY A 178 6.24 21.84 -9.89
C GLY A 178 4.76 21.50 -10.06
N PRO A 179 3.89 22.53 -10.02
CA PRO A 179 2.45 22.35 -10.18
C PRO A 179 2.09 21.87 -11.60
N ARG A 180 0.92 21.24 -11.70
CA ARG A 180 0.20 20.95 -12.94
C ARG A 180 -0.77 22.09 -13.24
N SER A 181 -1.11 22.26 -14.50
CA SER A 181 -2.17 23.19 -14.96
C SER A 181 -3.07 22.51 -15.98
N VAL A 182 -4.37 22.78 -15.92
CA VAL A 182 -5.35 22.33 -16.91
C VAL A 182 -6.18 23.53 -17.40
N ASN A 183 -6.43 23.58 -18.70
CA ASN A 183 -7.36 24.53 -19.31
C ASN A 183 -8.68 23.81 -19.59
N LEU A 184 -9.77 24.29 -18.99
CA LEU A 184 -11.12 23.75 -19.16
C LEU A 184 -12.07 24.71 -19.91
N SER A 185 -11.53 25.75 -20.56
CA SER A 185 -12.36 26.74 -21.28
C SER A 185 -13.26 26.12 -22.34
N GLU A 186 -12.83 25.04 -23.00
CA GLU A 186 -13.63 24.33 -24.01
C GLU A 186 -14.87 23.64 -23.47
N CYS A 187 -14.86 23.23 -22.20
CA CYS A 187 -15.98 22.51 -21.60
C CYS A 187 -16.82 23.38 -20.65
N MET A 188 -16.31 24.54 -20.24
CA MET A 188 -16.90 25.35 -19.16
C MET A 188 -17.25 26.78 -19.56
N ASP A 189 -16.71 27.31 -20.66
CA ASP A 189 -17.03 28.67 -21.13
C ASP A 189 -18.39 28.67 -21.84
N PRO A 190 -19.44 29.31 -21.27
CA PRO A 190 -20.77 29.33 -21.87
C PRO A 190 -20.87 30.21 -23.13
N LYS A 191 -19.82 31.00 -23.43
CA LYS A 191 -19.75 31.85 -24.63
C LYS A 191 -19.09 31.17 -25.82
N ARG A 192 -18.60 29.94 -25.63
CA ARG A 192 -18.11 29.07 -26.70
C ARG A 192 -19.20 28.13 -27.19
#